data_AF-A0A5E4M429-F1
#
_entry.id   AF-A0A5E4M429-F1
#
_cell.length_a   1.000
_cell.length_b   1.000
_cell.length_c   1.000
_cell.angle_alpha   90.00
_cell.angle_beta   90.00
_cell.angle_gamma   90.00
#
_symmetry.space_group_name_H-M   'P 1'
#
loop_
_entity.id
_entity.type
_entity.pdbx_description
1 polymer ?
#
loop_
_entity_poly.entity_id
_entity_poly.type
_entity_poly.pdbx_seq_one_letter_code
_entity_poly.pdbx_strand_id
1 'polypeptide(L)'
;MKRLTAKLVFMGSQGVGKSSIITRYIKDDYKNECEATIGASFMYAKVTIQNYQITLKVWDTAGQERFRSLVPMYYRNADAVAIIFDVSDRESFNQVKDWINEVKKNTDTPVIYYVVGNKTDLIDSRTIMYEEAKEFANSVNAHYWETSAYSNSGIQDLFTNIGRNLIEMLESSNPPVNLKLEIDPEEVPNNDNNMDDQDNLTSVLYGVRDLRLEQRPIPKPGYNEVLLKIQRVGICGSDVHYLVHGSIGNYVVNEPMIIGHEASGIVVKLGEGVTNLSIGDRVAIEPGVSCRMCTFCKNGKYNLCLDMKFCATPPIDGNLTRYYVHAADFCYKLPRHMTLEDGAMLEPLSVGVHACKRGGVTVGSSVLILGAGPIGLVTLATAKAMGASKIFITDLTDYRLNVAKKMGAFKVIQINKGESDEQAIENMRFELNNELPDVTIDCSGFQQTMKMGIELTKSGGVLMIVGMGASKNVELPLFNALAREVDIKGVFRYANDYQDALSLISSGKVNLSPLITHHYTIEESLEAFKTAETGVGNPIKVMIHVD
;
A
#
# COMPACT_ATOMS: atom_id res chain seq x y z
N MET A 1 7.51 6.65 -33.64
CA MET A 1 8.75 5.82 -33.56
C MET A 1 8.40 4.65 -32.66
N LYS A 2 8.60 3.39 -33.06
CA LYS A 2 8.12 2.24 -32.27
C LYS A 2 8.89 2.16 -30.96
N ARG A 3 8.20 2.11 -29.82
CA ARG A 3 8.86 2.01 -28.51
C ARG A 3 8.70 0.62 -27.94
N LEU A 4 9.75 0.10 -27.32
CA LEU A 4 9.80 -1.23 -26.73
C LEU A 4 10.48 -1.13 -25.36
N THR A 5 9.87 -1.70 -24.33
CA THR A 5 10.53 -1.88 -23.04
C THR A 5 10.75 -3.37 -22.80
N ALA A 6 11.96 -3.74 -22.40
CA ALA A 6 12.34 -5.12 -22.13
C ALA A 6 13.21 -5.24 -20.88
N LYS A 7 13.06 -6.35 -20.14
CA LYS A 7 13.85 -6.69 -18.97
C LYS A 7 15.08 -7.51 -19.39
N LEU A 8 16.26 -6.96 -19.09
CA LEU A 8 17.56 -7.61 -19.31
C LEU A 8 18.21 -7.90 -17.96
N VAL A 9 18.62 -9.14 -17.73
CA VAL A 9 19.26 -9.53 -16.46
C VAL A 9 20.70 -9.97 -16.71
N PHE A 10 21.65 -9.36 -16.00
CA PHE A 10 23.05 -9.75 -15.99
C PHE A 10 23.31 -10.71 -14.84
N MET A 11 23.79 -11.91 -15.17
CA MET A 11 24.09 -12.99 -14.23
C MET A 11 25.50 -13.52 -14.43
N GLY A 12 26.02 -14.31 -13.50
CA GLY A 12 27.36 -14.88 -13.55
C GLY A 12 28.06 -14.82 -12.21
N SER A 13 29.24 -15.43 -12.12
CA SER A 13 30.02 -15.51 -10.88
C SER A 13 30.44 -14.13 -10.35
N GLN A 14 30.87 -14.08 -9.10
CA GLN A 14 31.38 -12.84 -8.52
C GLN A 14 32.68 -12.42 -9.23
N GLY A 15 32.87 -11.12 -9.48
CA GLY A 15 34.12 -10.61 -10.05
C GLY A 15 34.29 -10.74 -11.56
N VAL A 16 33.33 -11.34 -12.27
CA VAL A 16 33.36 -11.47 -13.75
C VAL A 16 33.13 -10.15 -14.49
N GLY A 17 32.76 -9.07 -13.79
CA GLY A 17 32.63 -7.72 -14.36
C GLY A 17 31.23 -7.32 -14.85
N LYS A 18 30.15 -7.95 -14.33
CA LYS A 18 28.75 -7.61 -14.61
C LYS A 18 28.47 -6.10 -14.46
N SER A 19 28.69 -5.56 -13.27
CA SER A 19 28.49 -4.14 -12.94
C SER A 19 29.35 -3.21 -13.80
N SER A 20 30.57 -3.62 -14.13
CA SER A 20 31.51 -2.85 -14.95
C SER A 20 31.04 -2.71 -16.39
N ILE A 21 30.49 -3.78 -17.01
CA ILE A 21 29.90 -3.72 -18.36
C ILE A 21 28.73 -2.74 -18.37
N ILE A 22 27.83 -2.85 -17.39
CA ILE A 22 26.62 -2.01 -17.33
C ILE A 22 26.99 -0.54 -17.08
N THR A 23 27.90 -0.28 -16.13
CA THR A 23 28.38 1.06 -15.82
C THR A 23 29.06 1.69 -17.03
N ARG A 24 29.87 0.90 -17.76
CA ARG A 24 30.54 1.38 -18.97
C ARG A 24 29.53 1.77 -20.04
N TYR A 25 28.51 0.94 -20.29
CA TYR A 25 27.48 1.28 -21.29
C TYR A 25 26.69 2.55 -20.93
N ILE A 26 26.30 2.70 -19.67
CA ILE A 26 25.38 3.76 -19.24
C ILE A 26 26.09 5.09 -18.96
N LYS A 27 27.28 5.03 -18.36
CA LYS A 27 27.99 6.21 -17.82
C LYS A 27 29.31 6.51 -18.54
N ASP A 28 29.72 5.64 -19.47
CA ASP A 28 31.06 5.66 -20.07
C ASP A 28 32.20 5.64 -19.02
N ASP A 29 31.94 5.04 -17.85
CA ASP A 29 32.84 5.03 -16.68
C ASP A 29 33.37 3.62 -16.37
N TYR A 30 34.56 3.56 -15.77
CA TYR A 30 35.19 2.31 -15.31
C TYR A 30 36.19 2.57 -14.18
N LYS A 31 36.20 1.66 -13.19
CA LYS A 31 37.10 1.70 -12.05
C LYS A 31 37.91 0.40 -11.98
N ASN A 32 39.22 0.53 -11.77
CA ASN A 32 40.12 -0.62 -11.59
C ASN A 32 39.85 -1.39 -10.30
N GLU A 33 39.41 -0.69 -9.24
CA GLU A 33 38.99 -1.28 -7.98
C GLU A 33 37.50 -1.03 -7.78
N CYS A 34 36.71 -2.11 -7.87
CA CYS A 34 35.29 -2.08 -7.54
C CYS A 34 35.07 -2.82 -6.23
N GLU A 35 34.49 -2.13 -5.24
CA GLU A 35 33.88 -2.81 -4.10
C GLU A 35 32.77 -3.73 -4.59
N ALA A 36 32.58 -4.87 -3.92
CA ALA A 36 31.52 -5.81 -4.29
C ALA A 36 30.17 -5.10 -4.17
N THR A 37 29.39 -5.09 -5.25
CA THR A 37 28.04 -4.53 -5.25
C THR A 37 27.19 -5.21 -4.18
N ILE A 38 26.58 -4.41 -3.30
CA ILE A 38 25.72 -4.92 -2.22
C ILE A 38 24.28 -4.95 -2.74
N GLY A 39 23.80 -6.14 -3.10
CA GLY A 39 22.43 -6.34 -3.57
C GLY A 39 22.24 -6.07 -5.05
N ALA A 40 21.05 -6.42 -5.57
CA ALA A 40 20.76 -6.19 -6.99
C ALA A 40 20.58 -4.69 -7.26
N SER A 41 21.26 -4.18 -8.28
CA SER A 41 21.09 -2.80 -8.74
C SER A 41 20.26 -2.76 -10.02
N PHE A 42 19.42 -1.73 -10.16
CA PHE A 42 18.51 -1.56 -11.27
C PHE A 42 18.86 -0.29 -12.05
N MET A 43 19.03 -0.40 -13.37
CA MET A 43 19.40 0.71 -14.24
C MET A 43 18.69 0.64 -15.60
N TYR A 44 18.64 1.77 -16.29
CA TYR A 44 18.08 1.87 -17.64
C TYR A 44 19.17 2.02 -18.69
N ALA A 45 19.12 1.18 -19.72
CA ALA A 45 19.93 1.32 -20.93
C ALA A 45 19.01 1.60 -22.12
N LYS A 46 19.30 2.66 -22.88
CA LYS A 46 18.56 2.98 -24.11
C LYS A 46 19.34 2.48 -25.32
N VAL A 47 18.65 1.80 -26.24
CA VAL A 47 19.20 1.33 -27.51
C VAL A 47 18.26 1.79 -28.62
N THR A 48 18.79 2.48 -29.62
CA THR A 48 18.01 2.89 -30.79
C THR A 48 18.42 2.05 -32.00
N ILE A 49 17.47 1.34 -32.60
CA ILE A 49 17.72 0.44 -33.73
C ILE A 49 16.66 0.71 -34.80
N GLN A 50 17.08 1.20 -35.98
CA GLN A 50 16.16 1.58 -37.06
C GLN A 50 15.06 2.55 -36.57
N ASN A 51 13.79 2.15 -36.63
CA ASN A 51 12.64 2.90 -36.15
C ASN A 51 12.18 2.51 -34.73
N TYR A 52 12.95 1.67 -34.03
CA TYR A 52 12.70 1.23 -32.66
C TYR A 52 13.56 2.00 -31.65
N GLN A 53 12.91 2.47 -30.57
CA GLN A 53 13.56 2.95 -29.36
C GLN A 53 13.32 1.93 -28.24
N ILE A 54 14.37 1.24 -27.84
CA ILE A 54 14.31 0.15 -26.86
C ILE A 54 14.83 0.66 -25.51
N THR A 55 14.01 0.54 -24.47
CA THR A 55 14.39 0.79 -23.09
C THR A 55 14.63 -0.54 -22.38
N LEU A 56 15.89 -0.87 -22.14
CA LEU A 56 16.30 -2.05 -21.39
C LEU A 56 16.32 -1.74 -19.89
N LYS A 57 15.47 -2.44 -19.15
CA LYS A 57 15.45 -2.49 -17.68
C LYS A 57 16.51 -3.49 -17.22
N VAL A 58 17.72 -2.99 -16.95
CA VAL A 58 18.91 -3.79 -16.66
C VAL A 58 18.97 -4.11 -15.17
N TRP A 59 18.94 -5.41 -14.85
CA TRP A 59 19.13 -5.93 -13.51
C TRP A 59 20.54 -6.48 -13.36
N ASP A 60 21.32 -5.91 -12.45
CA ASP A 60 22.62 -6.43 -12.06
C ASP A 60 22.48 -7.26 -10.80
N THR A 61 22.64 -8.59 -10.86
CA THR A 61 22.39 -9.49 -9.72
C THR A 61 23.56 -9.58 -8.73
N ALA A 62 24.52 -8.67 -8.82
CA ALA A 62 25.83 -8.78 -8.18
C ALA A 62 25.79 -9.16 -6.68
N GLY A 63 26.44 -10.29 -6.37
CA GLY A 63 26.72 -10.77 -5.00
C GLY A 63 25.63 -11.63 -4.37
N GLN A 64 24.41 -11.63 -4.92
CA GLN A 64 23.29 -12.42 -4.38
C GLN A 64 23.32 -13.89 -4.83
N GLU A 65 24.22 -14.27 -5.75
CA GLU A 65 24.49 -15.65 -6.18
C GLU A 65 24.88 -16.60 -5.04
N ARG A 66 25.37 -16.07 -3.90
CA ARG A 66 25.63 -16.84 -2.67
C ARG A 66 24.34 -17.25 -1.94
N PHE A 67 23.23 -16.58 -2.23
CA PHE A 67 21.89 -16.84 -1.69
C PHE A 67 20.99 -17.40 -2.80
N ARG A 68 21.29 -18.64 -3.24
CA ARG A 68 20.56 -19.34 -4.34
C ARG A 68 19.03 -19.32 -4.22
N SER A 69 18.47 -19.17 -3.02
CA SER A 69 17.02 -19.07 -2.79
C SER A 69 16.40 -17.73 -3.26
N LEU A 70 17.18 -16.66 -3.36
CA LEU A 70 16.71 -15.33 -3.76
C LEU A 70 16.90 -15.06 -5.25
N VAL A 71 17.82 -15.74 -5.92
CA VAL A 71 18.14 -15.53 -7.34
C VAL A 71 16.91 -15.62 -8.28
N PRO A 72 15.95 -16.56 -8.08
CA PRO A 72 14.75 -16.64 -8.91
C PRO A 72 13.90 -15.37 -8.99
N MET A 73 13.97 -14.50 -7.98
CA MET A 73 13.19 -13.26 -7.98
C MET A 73 13.68 -12.27 -9.06
N TYR A 74 14.96 -12.33 -9.45
CA TYR A 74 15.55 -11.35 -10.35
C TYR A 74 15.33 -11.65 -11.82
N TYR A 75 15.40 -12.92 -12.24
CA TYR A 75 15.18 -13.30 -13.64
C TYR A 75 13.75 -13.74 -13.97
N ARG A 76 12.83 -13.75 -12.99
CA ARG A 76 11.40 -13.92 -13.26
C ARG A 76 10.93 -12.85 -14.26
N ASN A 77 10.23 -13.29 -15.31
CA ASN A 77 9.75 -12.44 -16.41
C ASN A 77 10.87 -11.67 -17.14
N ALA A 78 12.10 -12.20 -17.19
CA ALA A 78 13.15 -11.62 -18.03
C ALA A 78 12.85 -11.86 -19.52
N ASP A 79 13.07 -10.85 -20.35
CA ASP A 79 12.96 -10.97 -21.81
C ASP A 79 14.30 -11.43 -22.42
N ALA A 80 15.41 -11.00 -21.81
CA ALA A 80 16.75 -11.46 -22.13
C ALA A 80 17.60 -11.66 -20.86
N VAL A 81 18.53 -12.60 -20.90
CA VAL A 81 19.49 -12.87 -19.82
C VAL A 81 20.90 -12.96 -20.42
N ALA A 82 21.81 -12.14 -19.91
CA ALA A 82 23.23 -12.14 -20.24
C ALA A 82 24.02 -12.78 -19.10
N ILE A 83 24.61 -13.94 -19.34
CA ILE A 83 25.40 -14.69 -18.38
C ILE A 83 26.87 -14.44 -18.69
N ILE A 84 27.51 -13.72 -17.78
CA ILE A 84 28.86 -13.20 -17.90
C ILE A 84 29.84 -14.16 -17.24
N PHE A 85 30.92 -14.48 -17.93
CA PHE A 85 32.10 -15.16 -17.38
C PHE A 85 33.35 -14.34 -17.70
N ASP A 86 34.44 -14.60 -16.98
CA ASP A 86 35.74 -13.97 -17.23
C ASP A 86 36.56 -14.91 -18.12
N VAL A 87 37.07 -14.40 -19.26
CA VAL A 87 37.83 -15.22 -20.22
C VAL A 87 39.17 -15.74 -19.68
N SER A 88 39.63 -15.23 -18.54
CA SER A 88 40.81 -15.72 -17.81
C SER A 88 40.45 -16.74 -16.71
N ASP A 89 39.18 -16.86 -16.32
CA ASP A 89 38.72 -17.75 -15.24
C ASP A 89 37.86 -18.91 -15.77
N ARG A 90 38.50 -20.08 -15.88
CA ARG A 90 37.89 -21.34 -16.31
C ARG A 90 36.70 -21.77 -15.44
N GLU A 91 36.74 -21.49 -14.15
CA GLU A 91 35.67 -21.88 -13.23
C GLU A 91 34.40 -21.08 -13.50
N SER A 92 34.54 -19.77 -13.71
CA SER A 92 33.41 -18.89 -14.08
C SER A 92 32.72 -19.35 -15.36
N PHE A 93 33.47 -19.84 -16.35
CA PHE A 93 32.93 -20.39 -17.59
C PHE A 93 32.17 -21.70 -17.35
N ASN A 94 32.73 -22.62 -16.54
CA ASN A 94 32.08 -23.89 -16.24
C ASN A 94 30.73 -23.71 -15.53
N GLN A 95 30.58 -22.65 -14.72
CA GLN A 95 29.33 -22.32 -14.02
C GLN A 95 28.23 -21.76 -14.94
N VAL A 96 28.54 -21.33 -16.18
CA VAL A 96 27.55 -20.75 -17.11
C VAL A 96 26.42 -21.75 -17.40
N LYS A 97 26.74 -23.05 -17.51
CA LYS A 97 25.73 -24.09 -17.76
C LYS A 97 24.71 -24.18 -16.62
N ASP A 98 25.18 -24.07 -15.38
CA ASP A 98 24.31 -24.11 -14.20
C ASP A 98 23.39 -22.90 -14.16
N TRP A 99 23.91 -21.71 -14.47
CA TRP A 99 23.10 -20.49 -14.56
C TRP A 99 22.01 -20.60 -15.62
N ILE A 100 22.32 -21.12 -16.81
CA ILE A 100 21.33 -21.32 -17.88
C ILE A 100 20.24 -22.30 -17.42
N ASN A 101 20.62 -23.42 -16.83
CA ASN A 101 19.67 -24.43 -16.34
C ASN A 101 18.78 -23.87 -15.23
N GLU A 102 19.33 -23.04 -14.35
CA GLU A 102 18.59 -22.41 -13.26
C GLU A 102 17.51 -21.47 -13.80
N VAL A 103 17.85 -20.61 -14.76
CA VAL A 103 16.88 -19.71 -15.39
C VAL A 103 15.82 -20.50 -16.15
N LYS A 104 16.21 -21.49 -16.96
CA LYS A 104 15.26 -22.34 -17.71
C LYS A 104 14.28 -23.09 -16.81
N LYS A 105 14.71 -23.51 -15.61
CA LYS A 105 13.85 -24.22 -14.65
C LYS A 105 12.79 -23.31 -14.00
N ASN A 106 13.03 -22.01 -13.97
CA ASN A 106 12.26 -21.04 -13.19
C ASN A 106 11.62 -19.92 -14.06
N THR A 107 11.61 -20.10 -15.38
CA THR A 107 10.98 -19.17 -16.33
C THR A 107 9.98 -19.93 -17.20
N ASP A 108 8.73 -19.45 -17.22
CA ASP A 108 7.62 -20.07 -17.96
C ASP A 108 7.39 -19.41 -19.33
N THR A 109 8.21 -18.42 -19.69
CA THR A 109 8.12 -17.64 -20.93
C THR A 109 9.40 -17.77 -21.74
N PRO A 110 9.36 -17.62 -23.08
CA PRO A 110 10.57 -17.57 -23.89
C PRO A 110 11.52 -16.45 -23.43
N VAL A 111 12.81 -16.76 -23.29
CA VAL A 111 13.88 -15.84 -22.87
C VAL A 111 15.01 -15.92 -23.88
N ILE A 112 15.57 -14.78 -24.28
CA ILE A 112 16.77 -14.74 -25.13
C ILE A 112 18.01 -14.88 -24.25
N TYR A 113 18.85 -15.88 -24.53
CA TYR A 113 20.06 -16.14 -23.74
C TYR A 113 21.30 -15.61 -24.45
N TYR A 114 22.15 -14.93 -23.68
CA TYR A 114 23.48 -14.48 -24.09
C TYR A 114 24.52 -15.07 -23.14
N VAL A 115 25.55 -15.70 -23.70
CA VAL A 115 26.79 -16.07 -23.01
C VAL A 115 27.83 -15.02 -23.38
N VAL A 116 28.39 -14.35 -22.38
CA VAL A 116 29.27 -13.20 -22.59
C VAL A 116 30.62 -13.43 -21.93
N GLY A 117 31.67 -13.52 -22.73
CA GLY A 117 33.05 -13.57 -22.24
C GLY A 117 33.58 -12.16 -22.00
N ASN A 118 33.82 -11.80 -20.76
CA ASN A 118 34.32 -10.47 -20.38
C ASN A 118 35.83 -10.49 -20.07
N LYS A 119 36.46 -9.31 -20.06
CA LYS A 119 37.90 -9.08 -19.82
C LYS A 119 38.81 -9.59 -20.94
N THR A 120 38.37 -9.43 -22.19
CA THR A 120 39.18 -9.83 -23.36
C THR A 120 40.49 -9.07 -23.54
N ASP A 121 40.68 -7.98 -22.81
CA ASP A 121 41.94 -7.27 -22.67
C ASP A 121 43.05 -8.10 -21.97
N LEU A 122 42.68 -9.14 -21.20
CA LEU A 122 43.63 -10.02 -20.51
C LEU A 122 44.16 -11.13 -21.43
N ILE A 123 44.84 -10.75 -22.51
CA ILE A 123 45.31 -11.66 -23.58
C ILE A 123 46.21 -12.76 -23.02
N ASP A 124 47.19 -12.41 -22.18
CA ASP A 124 48.19 -13.35 -21.64
C ASP A 124 47.61 -14.32 -20.59
N SER A 125 46.51 -13.95 -19.95
CA SER A 125 45.85 -14.74 -18.91
C SER A 125 44.60 -15.47 -19.42
N ARG A 126 44.25 -15.34 -20.71
CA ARG A 126 43.07 -15.99 -21.29
C ARG A 126 43.20 -17.51 -21.20
N THR A 127 42.19 -18.16 -20.63
CA THR A 127 42.10 -19.62 -20.53
C THR A 127 40.95 -20.23 -21.33
N ILE A 128 40.03 -19.41 -21.84
CA ILE A 128 38.89 -19.83 -22.68
C ILE A 128 39.03 -19.22 -24.07
N MET A 129 39.06 -20.06 -25.11
CA MET A 129 39.14 -19.61 -26.50
C MET A 129 37.77 -19.24 -27.05
N TYR A 130 37.74 -18.29 -27.99
CA TYR A 130 36.49 -17.80 -28.60
C TYR A 130 35.65 -18.94 -29.19
N GLU A 131 36.27 -19.84 -29.96
CA GLU A 131 35.56 -20.96 -30.60
C GLU A 131 34.97 -21.93 -29.58
N GLU A 132 35.70 -22.22 -28.50
CA GLU A 132 35.21 -23.09 -27.43
C GLU A 132 33.96 -22.50 -26.75
N ALA A 133 33.99 -21.22 -26.39
CA ALA A 133 32.86 -20.57 -25.74
C ALA A 133 31.67 -20.41 -26.69
N LYS A 134 31.93 -20.21 -27.99
CA LYS A 134 30.90 -20.15 -29.03
C LYS A 134 30.24 -21.49 -29.27
N GLU A 135 31.01 -22.58 -29.38
CA GLU A 135 30.49 -23.94 -29.48
C GLU A 135 29.61 -24.28 -28.27
N PHE A 136 30.06 -23.92 -27.06
CA PHE A 136 29.27 -24.08 -25.85
C PHE A 136 27.95 -23.29 -25.89
N ALA A 137 27.98 -21.99 -26.24
CA ALA A 137 26.78 -21.16 -26.31
C ALA A 137 25.75 -21.72 -27.31
N ASN A 138 26.22 -22.19 -28.48
CA ASN A 138 25.37 -22.85 -29.46
C ASN A 138 24.72 -24.12 -28.89
N SER A 139 25.47 -24.93 -28.12
CA SER A 139 24.96 -26.17 -27.52
C SER A 139 23.80 -25.96 -26.52
N VAL A 140 23.67 -24.74 -25.97
CA VAL A 140 22.63 -24.37 -25.00
C VAL A 140 21.56 -23.45 -25.57
N ASN A 141 21.59 -23.20 -26.88
CA ASN A 141 20.74 -22.27 -27.62
C ASN A 141 20.83 -20.82 -27.10
N ALA A 142 22.06 -20.33 -26.95
CA ALA A 142 22.38 -18.97 -26.55
C ALA A 142 23.29 -18.27 -27.58
N HIS A 143 23.19 -16.94 -27.67
CA HIS A 143 24.13 -16.13 -28.45
C HIS A 143 25.44 -15.99 -27.70
N TYR A 144 26.57 -15.98 -28.41
CA TYR A 144 27.89 -15.71 -27.82
C TYR A 144 28.40 -14.33 -28.19
N TRP A 145 28.96 -13.62 -27.21
CA TRP A 145 29.59 -12.32 -27.42
C TRP A 145 30.80 -12.14 -26.49
N GLU A 146 31.73 -11.27 -26.87
CA GLU A 146 32.89 -10.93 -26.06
C GLU A 146 32.95 -9.43 -25.76
N THR A 147 33.37 -9.08 -24.55
CA THR A 147 33.47 -7.69 -24.10
C THR A 147 34.73 -7.42 -23.29
N SER A 148 35.15 -6.17 -23.24
CA SER A 148 36.08 -5.68 -22.23
C SER A 148 35.60 -4.34 -21.70
N ALA A 149 35.20 -4.32 -20.42
CA ALA A 149 34.84 -3.08 -19.72
C ALA A 149 36.04 -2.13 -19.56
N TYR A 150 37.25 -2.68 -19.46
CA TYR A 150 38.49 -1.93 -19.38
C TYR A 150 38.73 -1.13 -20.68
N SER A 151 38.77 -1.81 -21.82
CA SER A 151 39.05 -1.21 -23.13
C SER A 151 37.81 -0.62 -23.83
N ASN A 152 36.64 -0.73 -23.22
CA ASN A 152 35.34 -0.37 -23.79
C ASN A 152 35.06 -1.03 -25.17
N SER A 153 35.47 -2.29 -25.32
CA SER A 153 35.28 -3.04 -26.57
C SER A 153 34.12 -4.04 -26.47
N GLY A 154 33.36 -4.17 -27.56
CA GLY A 154 32.25 -5.12 -27.69
C GLY A 154 30.97 -4.78 -26.90
N ILE A 155 30.99 -3.79 -26.01
CA ILE A 155 29.87 -3.47 -25.12
C ILE A 155 28.69 -2.83 -25.88
N GLN A 156 28.94 -1.81 -26.70
CA GLN A 156 27.89 -1.17 -27.48
C GLN A 156 27.17 -2.16 -28.41
N ASP A 157 27.95 -3.05 -29.04
CA ASP A 157 27.42 -4.06 -29.94
C ASP A 157 26.64 -5.15 -29.20
N LEU A 158 27.05 -5.53 -27.98
CA LEU A 158 26.28 -6.46 -27.14
C LEU A 158 24.85 -5.95 -26.92
N PHE A 159 24.70 -4.72 -26.43
CA PHE A 159 23.39 -4.11 -26.18
C PHE A 159 22.59 -3.92 -27.48
N THR A 160 23.27 -3.57 -28.58
CA THR A 160 22.64 -3.44 -29.89
C THR A 160 22.11 -4.78 -30.40
N ASN A 161 22.87 -5.87 -30.28
CA ASN A 161 22.43 -7.19 -30.72
C ASN A 161 21.29 -7.75 -29.86
N ILE A 162 21.35 -7.55 -28.53
CA ILE A 162 20.24 -7.88 -27.64
C ILE A 162 18.96 -7.16 -28.10
N GLY A 163 19.06 -5.86 -28.41
CA GLY A 163 17.95 -5.08 -28.93
C GLY A 163 17.40 -5.63 -30.25
N ARG A 164 18.26 -6.05 -31.19
CA ARG A 164 17.82 -6.66 -32.46
C ARG A 164 17.04 -7.95 -32.24
N ASN A 165 17.57 -8.87 -31.42
CA ASN A 165 16.88 -10.14 -31.18
C ASN A 165 15.58 -9.96 -30.39
N LEU A 166 15.47 -8.94 -29.54
CA LEU A 166 14.20 -8.59 -28.90
C LEU A 166 13.17 -8.11 -29.93
N ILE A 167 13.56 -7.32 -30.93
CA ILE A 167 12.67 -6.93 -32.03
C ILE A 167 12.23 -8.18 -32.84
N GLU A 168 13.16 -9.07 -33.17
CA GLU A 168 12.85 -10.31 -33.88
C GLU A 168 11.88 -11.21 -33.07
N MET A 169 12.07 -11.31 -31.76
CA MET A 169 11.19 -12.06 -30.88
C MET A 169 9.79 -11.43 -30.78
N LEU A 170 9.71 -10.11 -30.76
CA LEU A 170 8.46 -9.34 -30.78
C LEU A 170 7.68 -9.54 -32.09
N GLU A 171 8.37 -9.63 -33.23
CA GLU A 171 7.79 -9.82 -34.57
C GLU A 171 7.48 -11.30 -34.89
N SER A 172 7.83 -12.23 -34.00
CA SER A 172 7.53 -13.66 -34.16
C SER A 172 6.04 -13.96 -34.06
N SER A 173 5.59 -15.11 -34.57
CA SER A 173 4.18 -15.51 -34.60
C SER A 173 3.53 -15.71 -33.22
N ASN A 174 4.32 -15.70 -32.12
CA ASN A 174 3.80 -15.87 -30.76
C ASN A 174 4.74 -15.20 -29.72
N PRO A 175 4.77 -13.84 -29.62
CA PRO A 175 5.69 -13.14 -28.73
C PRO A 175 5.31 -13.35 -27.25
N PRO A 176 6.27 -13.28 -26.31
CA PRO A 176 5.99 -13.33 -24.89
C PRO A 176 5.01 -12.22 -24.47
N VAL A 177 4.06 -12.54 -23.57
CA VAL A 177 2.99 -11.62 -23.13
C VAL A 177 3.52 -10.27 -22.61
N ASN A 178 4.74 -10.25 -22.08
CA ASN A 178 5.38 -9.08 -21.48
C ASN A 178 6.19 -8.24 -22.48
N LEU A 179 6.53 -8.78 -23.65
CA LEU A 179 7.28 -8.07 -24.68
C LEU A 179 6.31 -7.55 -25.74
N LYS A 180 5.91 -6.28 -25.61
CA LYS A 180 4.96 -5.62 -26.51
C LYS A 180 5.47 -4.25 -26.91
N LEU A 181 5.10 -3.80 -28.11
CA LEU A 181 5.21 -2.40 -28.46
C LEU A 181 4.45 -1.56 -27.45
N GLU A 182 5.10 -0.53 -26.94
CA GLU A 182 4.39 0.52 -26.24
C GLU A 182 3.44 1.17 -27.26
N ILE A 183 2.16 1.22 -26.90
CA ILE A 183 1.16 1.91 -27.70
C ILE A 183 1.59 3.38 -27.75
N ASP A 184 1.73 3.92 -28.96
CA ASP A 184 2.01 5.35 -29.14
C ASP A 184 0.88 6.12 -28.42
N PRO A 185 1.18 7.10 -27.55
CA PRO A 185 0.16 7.83 -26.80
C PRO A 185 -0.91 8.52 -27.67
N GLU A 186 -0.68 8.62 -28.98
CA GLU A 186 -1.51 9.35 -29.93
C GLU A 186 -2.76 8.61 -30.46
N GLU A 187 -2.95 7.30 -30.20
CA GLU A 187 -4.18 6.57 -30.60
C GLU A 187 -5.05 6.08 -29.42
N VAL A 188 -4.74 6.54 -28.20
CA VAL A 188 -5.75 6.70 -27.15
C VAL A 188 -6.32 8.10 -27.36
N PRO A 189 -7.65 8.32 -27.41
CA PRO A 189 -8.19 9.66 -27.62
C PRO A 189 -7.52 10.62 -26.63
N ASN A 190 -6.81 11.61 -27.17
CA ASN A 190 -6.09 12.64 -26.44
C ASN A 190 -6.99 13.20 -25.32
N ASN A 191 -6.71 12.76 -24.11
CA ASN A 191 -7.06 13.46 -22.88
C ASN A 191 -5.77 13.83 -22.13
N ASP A 192 -4.68 14.09 -22.86
CA ASP A 192 -3.64 15.03 -22.41
C ASP A 192 -4.26 16.44 -22.42
N ASN A 193 -5.17 16.69 -21.49
CA ASN A 193 -5.29 18.01 -20.90
C ASN A 193 -3.97 18.22 -20.17
N ASN A 194 -3.13 19.17 -20.62
CA ASN A 194 -1.97 19.70 -19.90
C ASN A 194 -2.11 19.48 -18.39
N MET A 195 -1.49 18.44 -17.81
CA MET A 195 -1.55 18.24 -16.36
C MET A 195 -0.82 19.37 -15.63
N ASP A 196 0.13 20.04 -16.30
CA ASP A 196 0.76 21.26 -15.77
C ASP A 196 -0.18 22.48 -15.74
N ASP A 197 -1.34 22.43 -16.43
CA ASP A 197 -2.43 23.44 -16.38
C ASP A 197 -3.65 22.97 -15.54
N GLN A 198 -3.62 21.77 -14.95
CA GLN A 198 -4.71 21.28 -14.12
C GLN A 198 -4.55 21.77 -12.68
N ASP A 199 -5.66 22.24 -12.11
CA ASP A 199 -5.70 22.71 -10.74
C ASP A 199 -5.61 21.55 -9.74
N ASN A 200 -4.75 21.70 -8.73
CA ASN A 200 -4.65 20.78 -7.61
C ASN A 200 -5.13 21.47 -6.32
N LEU A 201 -6.41 21.84 -6.32
CA LEU A 201 -7.04 22.46 -5.16
C LEU A 201 -6.89 21.53 -3.96
N THR A 202 -6.40 22.08 -2.85
CA THR A 202 -5.95 21.32 -1.68
C THR A 202 -6.45 21.99 -0.41
N SER A 203 -6.95 21.19 0.53
CA SER A 203 -7.38 21.65 1.84
C SER A 203 -6.24 21.53 2.86
N VAL A 204 -5.69 22.67 3.26
CA VAL A 204 -4.48 22.77 4.11
C VAL A 204 -4.82 23.38 5.45
N LEU A 205 -4.47 22.67 6.52
CA LEU A 205 -4.58 23.14 7.89
C LEU A 205 -3.28 23.85 8.29
N TYR A 206 -3.36 25.18 8.46
CA TYR A 206 -2.22 26.01 8.90
C TYR A 206 -2.09 26.08 10.43
N GLY A 207 -3.16 25.78 11.14
CA GLY A 207 -3.23 25.84 12.60
C GLY A 207 -4.65 25.71 13.11
N VAL A 208 -4.85 25.96 14.40
CA VAL A 208 -6.17 25.87 15.04
C VAL A 208 -7.18 26.77 14.33
N ARG A 209 -8.26 26.15 13.82
CA ARG A 209 -9.36 26.78 13.08
C ARG A 209 -8.92 27.56 11.84
N ASP A 210 -7.76 27.24 11.27
CA ASP A 210 -7.22 27.88 10.08
C ASP A 210 -7.07 26.86 8.95
N LEU A 211 -8.22 26.46 8.36
CA LEU A 211 -8.30 25.58 7.20
C LEU A 211 -8.49 26.42 5.94
N ARG A 212 -7.60 26.27 4.97
CA ARG A 212 -7.61 27.05 3.73
C ARG A 212 -7.63 26.14 2.53
N LEU A 213 -8.30 26.60 1.47
CA LEU A 213 -8.21 26.01 0.15
C LEU A 213 -7.18 26.77 -0.67
N GLU A 214 -6.19 26.07 -1.18
CA GLU A 214 -5.13 26.64 -2.00
C GLU A 214 -4.70 25.70 -3.11
N GLN A 215 -4.10 26.26 -4.16
CA GLN A 215 -3.52 25.49 -5.24
C GLN A 215 -2.16 24.92 -4.81
N ARG A 216 -1.91 23.65 -5.12
CA ARG A 216 -0.61 23.00 -4.96
C ARG A 216 -0.11 22.47 -6.30
N PRO A 217 1.19 22.15 -6.45
CA PRO A 217 1.66 21.41 -7.62
C PRO A 217 1.06 20.00 -7.64
N ILE A 218 0.85 19.44 -8.83
CA ILE A 218 0.53 18.01 -8.97
C ILE A 218 1.79 17.19 -8.67
N PRO A 219 1.76 16.27 -7.68
CA PRO A 219 2.93 15.46 -7.36
C PRO A 219 3.24 14.44 -8.46
N LYS A 220 4.51 14.03 -8.58
CA LYS A 220 4.96 13.00 -9.54
C LYS A 220 5.21 11.70 -8.79
N PRO A 221 4.64 10.56 -9.20
CA PRO A 221 4.84 9.29 -8.51
C PRO A 221 6.27 8.79 -8.69
N GLY A 222 6.91 8.36 -7.59
CA GLY A 222 8.21 7.73 -7.58
C GLY A 222 8.15 6.22 -7.83
N TYR A 223 9.18 5.49 -7.41
CA TYR A 223 9.23 4.04 -7.51
C TYR A 223 8.18 3.39 -6.58
N ASN A 224 7.42 2.42 -7.09
CA ASN A 224 6.31 1.72 -6.45
C ASN A 224 5.18 2.64 -5.94
N GLU A 225 5.02 3.81 -6.54
CA GLU A 225 3.95 4.74 -6.22
C GLU A 225 3.00 4.95 -7.39
N VAL A 226 1.79 5.39 -7.11
CA VAL A 226 0.79 5.77 -8.11
C VAL A 226 0.34 7.21 -7.86
N LEU A 227 0.10 7.96 -8.94
CA LEU A 227 -0.63 9.21 -8.87
C LEU A 227 -2.12 8.90 -8.98
N LEU A 228 -2.86 9.45 -8.04
CA LEU A 228 -4.30 9.28 -7.92
C LEU A 228 -4.97 10.62 -8.19
N LYS A 229 -5.98 10.62 -9.07
CA LYS A 229 -7.02 11.66 -9.03
C LYS A 229 -7.98 11.28 -7.91
N ILE A 230 -7.93 12.01 -6.81
CA ILE A 230 -8.81 11.77 -5.66
C ILE A 230 -10.25 12.07 -6.07
N GLN A 231 -11.17 11.30 -5.54
CA GLN A 231 -12.59 11.42 -5.88
C GLN A 231 -13.42 11.61 -4.63
N ARG A 232 -13.19 10.81 -3.58
CA ARG A 232 -13.99 10.85 -2.36
C ARG A 232 -13.05 10.86 -1.17
N VAL A 233 -13.34 11.74 -0.19
CA VAL A 233 -12.64 11.80 1.09
C VAL A 233 -13.65 11.94 2.21
N GLY A 234 -13.68 10.98 3.12
CA GLY A 234 -14.49 11.05 4.33
C GLY A 234 -13.82 11.90 5.40
N ILE A 235 -14.61 12.71 6.12
CA ILE A 235 -14.11 13.45 7.30
C ILE A 235 -14.20 12.54 8.54
N CYS A 236 -13.10 12.41 9.28
CA CYS A 236 -13.05 11.71 10.56
C CYS A 236 -13.13 12.68 11.75
N GLY A 237 -13.46 12.15 12.92
CA GLY A 237 -13.37 12.91 14.17
C GLY A 237 -11.94 13.41 14.48
N SER A 238 -10.91 12.69 14.03
CA SER A 238 -9.51 13.12 14.14
C SER A 238 -9.21 14.36 13.30
N ASP A 239 -9.75 14.46 12.08
CA ASP A 239 -9.58 15.65 11.24
C ASP A 239 -10.20 16.88 11.92
N VAL A 240 -11.41 16.73 12.48
CA VAL A 240 -12.06 17.79 13.27
C VAL A 240 -11.24 18.12 14.54
N HIS A 241 -10.67 17.12 15.21
CA HIS A 241 -9.84 17.36 16.39
C HIS A 241 -8.56 18.13 16.06
N TYR A 242 -7.92 17.86 14.92
CA TYR A 242 -6.81 18.67 14.43
C TYR A 242 -7.26 20.09 14.09
N LEU A 243 -8.40 20.27 13.43
CA LEU A 243 -8.95 21.60 13.15
C LEU A 243 -9.20 22.40 14.44
N VAL A 244 -9.81 21.80 15.46
CA VAL A 244 -10.24 22.52 16.67
C VAL A 244 -9.12 22.67 17.71
N HIS A 245 -8.21 21.71 17.81
CA HIS A 245 -7.20 21.65 18.88
C HIS A 245 -5.76 21.69 18.37
N GLY A 246 -5.52 21.59 17.05
CA GLY A 246 -4.18 21.63 16.45
C GLY A 246 -3.29 20.43 16.80
N SER A 247 -3.80 19.45 17.56
CA SER A 247 -3.03 18.30 18.01
C SER A 247 -3.91 17.12 18.42
N ILE A 248 -3.36 15.91 18.35
CA ILE A 248 -3.90 14.69 18.97
C ILE A 248 -2.76 14.01 19.71
N GLY A 249 -2.88 13.93 21.04
CA GLY A 249 -1.84 13.33 21.88
C GLY A 249 -0.51 14.09 21.79
N ASN A 250 0.49 13.48 21.14
CA ASN A 250 1.82 14.06 20.91
C ASN A 250 2.02 14.53 19.46
N TYR A 251 1.03 14.32 18.58
CA TYR A 251 1.09 14.76 17.19
C TYR A 251 0.53 16.18 17.10
N VAL A 252 1.42 17.16 16.93
CA VAL A 252 1.08 18.59 16.90
C VAL A 252 1.30 19.13 15.49
N VAL A 253 0.34 19.88 14.97
CA VAL A 253 0.45 20.59 13.70
C VAL A 253 1.37 21.81 13.91
N ASN A 254 2.65 21.64 13.63
CA ASN A 254 3.65 22.71 13.74
C ASN A 254 3.91 23.43 12.40
N GLU A 255 3.54 22.79 11.29
CA GLU A 255 3.68 23.30 9.93
C GLU A 255 2.37 23.02 9.16
N PRO A 256 2.08 23.77 8.09
CA PRO A 256 0.87 23.56 7.29
C PRO A 256 0.80 22.13 6.76
N MET A 257 -0.33 21.45 6.98
CA MET A 257 -0.53 20.04 6.64
C MET A 257 -1.81 19.86 5.85
N ILE A 258 -1.79 19.11 4.76
CA ILE A 258 -3.00 18.69 4.05
C ILE A 258 -3.83 17.80 4.97
N ILE A 259 -5.14 18.01 5.05
CA ILE A 259 -6.03 17.19 5.90
C ILE A 259 -6.62 15.98 5.14
N GLY A 260 -7.31 15.08 5.83
CA GLY A 260 -8.01 13.94 5.23
C GLY A 260 -7.16 12.68 5.07
N HIS A 261 -7.76 11.53 5.36
CA HIS A 261 -7.09 10.22 5.29
C HIS A 261 -8.02 9.06 4.89
N GLU A 262 -9.32 9.29 4.76
CA GLU A 262 -10.30 8.26 4.40
C GLU A 262 -10.71 8.40 2.94
N ALA A 263 -9.89 7.94 2.00
CA ALA A 263 -10.01 8.34 0.61
C ALA A 263 -10.05 7.20 -0.42
N SER A 264 -10.63 7.53 -1.57
CA SER A 264 -10.58 6.73 -2.78
C SER A 264 -10.38 7.61 -4.02
N GLY A 265 -9.85 7.02 -5.09
CA GLY A 265 -9.52 7.74 -6.30
C GLY A 265 -9.33 6.85 -7.51
N ILE A 266 -8.90 7.47 -8.60
CA ILE A 266 -8.60 6.82 -9.87
C ILE A 266 -7.10 6.93 -10.13
N VAL A 267 -6.46 5.82 -10.48
CA VAL A 267 -5.05 5.82 -10.89
C VAL A 267 -4.91 6.57 -12.22
N VAL A 268 -4.16 7.66 -12.24
CA VAL A 268 -3.94 8.47 -13.46
C VAL A 268 -2.50 8.39 -13.97
N LYS A 269 -1.55 7.99 -13.13
CA LYS A 269 -0.17 7.73 -13.54
C LYS A 269 0.47 6.66 -12.67
N LEU A 270 1.28 5.82 -13.30
CA LEU A 270 2.08 4.81 -12.60
C LEU A 270 3.50 5.30 -12.41
N GLY A 271 4.01 5.12 -11.21
CA GLY A 271 5.43 5.16 -10.92
C GLY A 271 6.14 3.92 -11.44
N GLU A 272 7.46 4.00 -11.51
CA GLU A 272 8.31 2.88 -11.87
C GLU A 272 8.12 1.69 -10.90
N GLY A 273 8.15 0.44 -11.38
CA GLY A 273 8.06 -0.74 -10.50
C GLY A 273 6.63 -1.18 -10.12
N VAL A 274 5.62 -0.33 -10.34
CA VAL A 274 4.22 -0.72 -10.13
C VAL A 274 3.80 -1.79 -11.13
N THR A 275 3.30 -2.90 -10.61
CA THR A 275 2.88 -4.08 -11.41
C THR A 275 1.47 -4.58 -11.08
N ASN A 276 0.90 -4.14 -9.95
CA ASN A 276 -0.39 -4.59 -9.44
C ASN A 276 -1.58 -3.69 -9.82
N LEU A 277 -1.33 -2.52 -10.40
CA LEU A 277 -2.35 -1.51 -10.77
C LEU A 277 -2.14 -1.00 -12.19
N SER A 278 -3.22 -0.51 -12.80
CA SER A 278 -3.24 0.11 -14.13
C SER A 278 -3.89 1.49 -14.11
N ILE A 279 -3.53 2.36 -15.05
CA ILE A 279 -4.22 3.65 -15.25
C ILE A 279 -5.71 3.38 -15.51
N GLY A 280 -6.57 4.18 -14.88
CA GLY A 280 -8.03 4.02 -14.89
C GLY A 280 -8.57 3.11 -13.79
N ASP A 281 -7.71 2.40 -13.05
CA ASP A 281 -8.17 1.61 -11.91
C ASP A 281 -8.73 2.52 -10.80
N ARG A 282 -9.92 2.17 -10.31
CA ARG A 282 -10.49 2.77 -9.10
C ARG A 282 -9.88 2.07 -7.89
N VAL A 283 -9.39 2.83 -6.93
CA VAL A 283 -8.72 2.29 -5.75
C VAL A 283 -9.22 2.94 -4.47
N ALA A 284 -9.31 2.16 -3.40
CA ALA A 284 -9.29 2.67 -2.03
C ALA A 284 -7.85 2.83 -1.56
N ILE A 285 -7.60 3.81 -0.69
CA ILE A 285 -6.26 4.17 -0.23
C ILE A 285 -6.15 3.79 1.24
N GLU A 286 -5.25 2.86 1.58
CA GLU A 286 -4.88 2.62 2.98
C GLU A 286 -3.85 3.66 3.42
N PRO A 287 -4.22 4.63 4.29
CA PRO A 287 -3.44 5.85 4.48
C PRO A 287 -2.09 5.67 5.19
N GLY A 288 -1.82 4.49 5.76
CA GLY A 288 -0.67 4.22 6.62
C GLY A 288 0.43 3.40 5.94
N VAL A 289 1.44 4.08 5.40
CA VAL A 289 2.60 3.42 4.79
C VAL A 289 3.70 3.20 5.83
N SER A 290 3.95 1.93 6.14
CA SER A 290 5.02 1.53 7.06
C SER A 290 6.41 1.50 6.40
N CYS A 291 7.48 1.39 7.20
CA CYS A 291 8.84 1.21 6.67
C CYS A 291 9.10 -0.17 6.05
N ARG A 292 8.19 -1.14 6.22
CA ARG A 292 8.25 -2.52 5.70
C ARG A 292 9.38 -3.41 6.27
N MET A 293 10.35 -2.84 6.99
CA MET A 293 11.58 -3.55 7.37
C MET A 293 11.80 -3.78 8.88
N CYS A 294 11.13 -3.00 9.73
CA CYS A 294 11.29 -3.13 11.18
C CYS A 294 10.61 -4.39 11.73
N THR A 295 10.90 -4.73 12.99
CA THR A 295 10.36 -5.92 13.68
C THR A 295 8.83 -5.95 13.68
N PHE A 296 8.16 -4.81 13.86
CA PHE A 296 6.69 -4.74 13.81
C PHE A 296 6.16 -5.12 12.42
N CYS A 297 6.76 -4.58 11.36
CA CYS A 297 6.38 -4.89 9.98
C CYS A 297 6.60 -6.36 9.65
N LYS A 298 7.78 -6.91 9.98
CA LYS A 298 8.12 -8.31 9.73
C LYS A 298 7.26 -9.31 10.52
N ASN A 299 6.70 -8.88 11.65
CA ASN A 299 5.76 -9.67 12.44
C ASN A 299 4.28 -9.44 12.06
N GLY A 300 4.00 -8.77 10.93
CA GLY A 300 2.65 -8.51 10.43
C GLY A 300 1.87 -7.43 11.19
N LYS A 301 2.52 -6.69 12.11
CA LYS A 301 1.93 -5.61 12.91
C LYS A 301 2.39 -4.24 12.44
N TYR A 302 2.36 -3.99 11.13
CA TYR A 302 2.93 -2.79 10.54
C TYR A 302 2.25 -1.49 11.01
N ASN A 303 1.02 -1.56 11.53
CA ASN A 303 0.34 -0.42 12.17
C ASN A 303 1.07 0.13 13.39
N LEU A 304 1.96 -0.65 13.99
CA LEU A 304 2.82 -0.27 15.11
C LEU A 304 4.23 0.14 14.66
N CYS A 305 4.47 0.30 13.36
CA CYS A 305 5.73 0.80 12.83
C CYS A 305 6.05 2.19 13.42
N LEU A 306 7.27 2.37 13.94
CA LEU A 306 7.72 3.63 14.50
C LEU A 306 7.99 4.70 13.43
N ASP A 307 8.30 4.27 12.21
CA ASP A 307 8.53 5.14 11.04
C ASP A 307 7.27 5.21 10.15
N MET A 308 6.09 5.00 10.72
CA MET A 308 4.82 5.04 10.02
C MET A 308 4.56 6.42 9.42
N LYS A 309 4.30 6.46 8.11
CA LYS A 309 3.78 7.66 7.43
C LYS A 309 2.28 7.50 7.25
N PHE A 310 1.49 8.22 8.04
CA PHE A 310 0.03 8.13 8.02
C PHE A 310 -0.58 9.46 7.58
N CYS A 311 -1.42 9.43 6.55
CA CYS A 311 -2.09 10.61 6.01
C CYS A 311 -2.74 11.47 7.11
N ALA A 312 -2.56 12.79 7.06
CA ALA A 312 -3.11 13.74 8.03
C ALA A 312 -2.73 13.47 9.50
N THR A 313 -1.58 12.83 9.75
CA THR A 313 -0.93 12.78 11.07
C THR A 313 0.38 13.56 10.98
N PRO A 314 0.52 14.71 11.65
CA PRO A 314 1.70 15.55 11.53
C PRO A 314 3.02 14.79 11.75
N PRO A 315 4.04 14.99 10.88
CA PRO A 315 4.14 15.99 9.82
C PRO A 315 3.67 15.50 8.42
N ILE A 316 2.90 14.41 8.35
CA ILE A 316 2.57 13.76 7.08
C ILE A 316 1.27 14.34 6.51
N ASP A 317 1.38 14.88 5.29
CA ASP A 317 0.23 15.39 4.53
C ASP A 317 -0.84 14.32 4.30
N GLY A 318 -2.09 14.77 4.41
CA GLY A 318 -3.30 14.05 4.05
C GLY A 318 -3.59 14.03 2.55
N ASN A 319 -4.80 13.60 2.21
CA ASN A 319 -5.23 13.35 0.83
C ASN A 319 -6.52 14.10 0.44
N LEU A 320 -6.94 15.13 1.18
CA LEU A 320 -7.98 16.08 0.75
C LEU A 320 -7.42 17.10 -0.25
N THR A 321 -7.13 16.61 -1.45
CA THR A 321 -6.51 17.31 -2.58
C THR A 321 -6.96 16.64 -3.88
N ARG A 322 -6.95 17.34 -5.03
CA ARG A 322 -7.38 16.73 -6.31
C ARG A 322 -6.44 15.63 -6.80
N TYR A 323 -5.14 15.76 -6.54
CA TYR A 323 -4.10 14.84 -6.97
C TYR A 323 -3.15 14.48 -5.83
N TYR A 324 -2.98 13.18 -5.59
CA TYR A 324 -2.17 12.66 -4.49
C TYR A 324 -1.34 11.46 -4.94
N VAL A 325 -0.09 11.40 -4.49
CA VAL A 325 0.79 10.24 -4.72
C VAL A 325 0.73 9.32 -3.51
N HIS A 326 0.57 8.02 -3.76
CA HIS A 326 0.59 7.03 -2.69
C HIS A 326 1.28 5.73 -3.10
N ALA A 327 1.69 4.94 -2.11
CA ALA A 327 2.33 3.65 -2.35
C ALA A 327 1.35 2.66 -2.98
N ALA A 328 1.77 2.01 -4.07
CA ALA A 328 0.90 1.16 -4.88
C ALA A 328 0.45 -0.13 -4.15
N ASP A 329 1.25 -0.61 -3.19
CA ASP A 329 0.93 -1.77 -2.34
C ASP A 329 -0.10 -1.45 -1.25
N PHE A 330 -0.37 -0.17 -0.99
CA PHE A 330 -1.42 0.32 -0.08
C PHE A 330 -2.65 0.86 -0.83
N CYS A 331 -2.72 0.65 -2.14
CA CYS A 331 -3.86 1.02 -2.98
C CYS A 331 -4.63 -0.23 -3.42
N TYR A 332 -5.86 -0.37 -2.96
CA TYR A 332 -6.69 -1.57 -3.16
C TYR A 332 -7.67 -1.36 -4.30
N LYS A 333 -7.51 -2.13 -5.38
CA LYS A 333 -8.39 -2.05 -6.56
C LYS A 333 -9.83 -2.41 -6.22
N LEU A 334 -10.75 -1.51 -6.56
CA LEU A 334 -12.18 -1.67 -6.35
C LEU A 334 -12.82 -2.46 -7.50
N PRO A 335 -13.63 -3.49 -7.21
CA PRO A 335 -14.49 -4.14 -8.19
C PRO A 335 -15.41 -3.15 -8.93
N ARG A 336 -15.86 -3.51 -10.15
CA ARG A 336 -16.70 -2.63 -10.98
C ARG A 336 -18.01 -2.21 -10.32
N HIS A 337 -18.61 -3.08 -9.50
CA HIS A 337 -19.88 -2.81 -8.83
C HIS A 337 -19.76 -1.98 -7.55
N MET A 338 -18.56 -1.78 -7.00
CA MET A 338 -18.34 -0.91 -5.86
C MET A 338 -18.18 0.55 -6.29
N THR A 339 -18.73 1.47 -5.50
CA THR A 339 -18.58 2.91 -5.71
C THR A 339 -17.27 3.42 -5.11
N LEU A 340 -16.88 4.65 -5.46
CA LEU A 340 -15.73 5.31 -4.82
C LEU A 340 -16.06 5.72 -3.37
N GLU A 341 -17.32 5.97 -3.04
CA GLU A 341 -17.74 6.18 -1.65
C GLU A 341 -17.57 4.92 -0.81
N ASP A 342 -17.90 3.74 -1.36
CA ASP A 342 -17.59 2.46 -0.71
C ASP A 342 -16.08 2.31 -0.47
N GLY A 343 -15.28 2.76 -1.44
CA GLY A 343 -13.82 2.81 -1.34
C GLY A 343 -13.31 3.67 -0.19
N ALA A 344 -13.84 4.90 -0.05
CA ALA A 344 -13.47 5.80 1.04
C ALA A 344 -13.91 5.25 2.41
N MET A 345 -15.06 4.55 2.46
CA MET A 345 -15.56 3.90 3.67
C MET A 345 -14.77 2.64 4.08
N LEU A 346 -13.80 2.16 3.28
CA LEU A 346 -12.94 1.05 3.69
C LEU A 346 -12.03 1.41 4.86
N GLU A 347 -11.63 2.68 4.99
CA GLU A 347 -10.80 3.16 6.11
C GLU A 347 -11.52 2.95 7.45
N PRO A 348 -12.71 3.52 7.69
CA PRO A 348 -13.38 3.36 8.97
C PRO A 348 -13.86 1.93 9.18
N LEU A 349 -14.26 1.23 8.11
CA LEU A 349 -14.65 -0.18 8.22
C LEU A 349 -13.48 -1.05 8.68
N SER A 350 -12.26 -0.78 8.22
CA SER A 350 -11.05 -1.50 8.62
C SER A 350 -10.76 -1.34 10.11
N VAL A 351 -11.09 -0.18 10.72
CA VAL A 351 -11.03 0.00 12.19
C VAL A 351 -11.99 -0.97 12.89
N GLY A 352 -13.22 -1.07 12.40
CA GLY A 352 -14.21 -2.03 12.91
C GLY A 352 -13.74 -3.48 12.77
N VAL A 353 -13.20 -3.86 11.60
CA VAL A 353 -12.60 -5.18 11.34
C VAL A 353 -11.48 -5.48 12.34
N HIS A 354 -10.55 -4.55 12.50
CA HIS A 354 -9.42 -4.73 13.41
C HIS A 354 -9.89 -4.89 14.87
N ALA A 355 -10.84 -4.05 15.31
CA ALA A 355 -11.41 -4.12 16.65
C ALA A 355 -12.10 -5.47 16.91
N CYS A 356 -12.96 -5.93 16.00
CA CYS A 356 -13.66 -7.20 16.14
C CYS A 356 -12.70 -8.41 16.11
N LYS A 357 -11.72 -8.43 15.20
CA LYS A 357 -10.70 -9.50 15.17
C LYS A 357 -9.88 -9.54 16.46
N ARG A 358 -9.41 -8.39 16.95
CA ARG A 358 -8.60 -8.33 18.18
C ARG A 358 -9.39 -8.62 19.45
N GLY A 359 -10.70 -8.33 19.44
CA GLY A 359 -11.63 -8.71 20.49
C GLY A 359 -12.01 -10.19 20.47
N GLY A 360 -11.73 -10.91 19.38
CA GLY A 360 -12.13 -12.31 19.23
C GLY A 360 -13.62 -12.50 18.94
N VAL A 361 -14.26 -11.51 18.30
CA VAL A 361 -15.65 -11.63 17.85
C VAL A 361 -15.75 -12.78 16.84
N THR A 362 -16.69 -13.68 17.06
CA THR A 362 -16.89 -14.88 16.23
C THR A 362 -18.36 -15.27 16.21
N VAL A 363 -18.67 -16.36 15.50
CA VAL A 363 -20.02 -16.92 15.43
C VAL A 363 -20.55 -17.19 16.84
N GLY A 364 -21.71 -16.62 17.15
CA GLY A 364 -22.36 -16.81 18.45
C GLY A 364 -22.02 -15.74 19.50
N SER A 365 -20.98 -14.91 19.29
CA SER A 365 -20.59 -13.89 20.26
C SER A 365 -21.71 -12.92 20.64
N SER A 366 -21.77 -12.54 21.91
CA SER A 366 -22.52 -11.41 22.43
C SER A 366 -21.58 -10.20 22.54
N VAL A 367 -21.93 -9.09 21.90
CA VAL A 367 -21.07 -7.90 21.77
C VAL A 367 -21.80 -6.66 22.28
N LEU A 368 -21.13 -5.84 23.08
CA LEU A 368 -21.60 -4.52 23.48
C LEU A 368 -20.72 -3.44 22.85
N ILE A 369 -21.32 -2.48 22.16
CA ILE A 369 -20.65 -1.35 21.54
C ILE A 369 -21.03 -0.08 22.29
N LEU A 370 -20.05 0.65 22.83
CA LEU A 370 -20.27 1.89 23.57
C LEU A 370 -20.02 3.09 22.65
N GLY A 371 -21.09 3.70 22.16
CA GLY A 371 -21.10 4.79 21.20
C GLY A 371 -21.62 4.35 19.82
N ALA A 372 -22.62 5.07 19.29
CA ALA A 372 -23.20 4.85 17.97
C ALA A 372 -22.78 5.92 16.95
N GLY A 373 -21.60 6.51 17.14
CA GLY A 373 -20.93 7.28 16.09
C GLY A 373 -20.47 6.40 14.92
N PRO A 374 -19.81 6.98 13.90
CA PRO A 374 -19.38 6.24 12.71
C PRO A 374 -18.60 4.95 13.02
N ILE A 375 -17.62 5.02 13.93
CA ILE A 375 -16.81 3.87 14.36
C ILE A 375 -17.65 2.78 15.05
N GLY A 376 -18.62 3.18 15.88
CA GLY A 376 -19.54 2.23 16.50
C GLY A 376 -20.45 1.52 15.48
N LEU A 377 -20.94 2.27 14.48
CA LEU A 377 -21.82 1.73 13.44
C LEU A 377 -21.08 0.79 12.47
N VAL A 378 -19.84 1.11 12.08
CA VAL A 378 -19.02 0.16 11.28
C VAL A 378 -18.59 -1.05 12.12
N THR A 379 -18.36 -0.88 13.42
CA THR A 379 -18.12 -2.02 14.34
C THR A 379 -19.34 -2.93 14.45
N LEU A 380 -20.54 -2.36 14.54
CA LEU A 380 -21.81 -3.11 14.49
C LEU A 380 -21.94 -3.91 13.20
N ALA A 381 -21.68 -3.28 12.05
CA ALA A 381 -21.73 -3.94 10.75
C ALA A 381 -20.74 -5.10 10.66
N THR A 382 -19.50 -4.88 11.11
CA THR A 382 -18.45 -5.90 11.15
C THR A 382 -18.81 -7.06 12.08
N ALA A 383 -19.20 -6.78 13.34
CA ALA A 383 -19.54 -7.81 14.31
C ALA A 383 -20.66 -8.71 13.80
N LYS A 384 -21.68 -8.12 13.16
CA LYS A 384 -22.76 -8.86 12.50
C LYS A 384 -22.23 -9.74 11.37
N ALA A 385 -21.38 -9.21 10.50
CA ALA A 385 -20.79 -9.96 9.40
C ALA A 385 -19.87 -11.11 9.85
N MET A 386 -19.28 -10.99 11.05
CA MET A 386 -18.48 -12.04 11.70
C MET A 386 -19.32 -13.08 12.46
N GLY A 387 -20.64 -12.92 12.50
CA GLY A 387 -21.57 -13.91 13.07
C GLY A 387 -21.92 -13.71 14.54
N ALA A 388 -21.68 -12.52 15.12
CA ALA A 388 -22.17 -12.21 16.45
C ALA A 388 -23.70 -12.35 16.52
N SER A 389 -24.20 -13.00 17.58
CA SER A 389 -25.63 -13.36 17.73
C SER A 389 -26.45 -12.27 18.42
N LYS A 390 -25.85 -11.58 19.40
CA LYS A 390 -26.45 -10.45 20.12
C LYS A 390 -25.49 -9.27 20.03
N ILE A 391 -25.92 -8.16 19.44
CA ILE A 391 -25.11 -6.94 19.37
C ILE A 391 -25.91 -5.80 20.02
N PHE A 392 -25.46 -5.39 21.19
CA PHE A 392 -25.98 -4.25 21.94
C PHE A 392 -25.17 -3.02 21.56
N ILE A 393 -25.82 -1.87 21.43
CA ILE A 393 -25.14 -0.61 21.15
C ILE A 393 -25.76 0.53 21.92
N THR A 394 -24.90 1.39 22.48
CA THR A 394 -25.30 2.52 23.31
C THR A 394 -24.89 3.85 22.70
N ASP A 395 -25.64 4.91 23.01
CA ASP A 395 -25.30 6.30 22.66
C ASP A 395 -26.16 7.23 23.51
N LEU A 396 -25.80 8.51 23.54
CA LEU A 396 -26.62 9.57 24.13
C LEU A 396 -27.76 10.00 23.18
N THR A 397 -27.63 9.69 21.89
CA THR A 397 -28.40 10.36 20.83
C THR A 397 -29.32 9.40 20.08
N ASP A 398 -30.63 9.68 20.11
CA ASP A 398 -31.65 8.80 19.53
C ASP A 398 -31.52 8.58 18.03
N TYR A 399 -31.13 9.59 17.26
CA TYR A 399 -31.01 9.42 15.81
C TYR A 399 -29.93 8.38 15.44
N ARG A 400 -28.82 8.34 16.19
CA ARG A 400 -27.73 7.37 15.98
C ARG A 400 -28.16 5.97 16.37
N LEU A 401 -28.86 5.84 17.49
CA LEU A 401 -29.46 4.57 17.92
C LEU A 401 -30.48 4.06 16.89
N ASN A 402 -31.29 4.95 16.31
CA ASN A 402 -32.22 4.58 15.25
C ASN A 402 -31.51 4.05 14.00
N VAL A 403 -30.35 4.60 13.63
CA VAL A 403 -29.51 4.06 12.55
C VAL A 403 -28.96 2.69 12.91
N ALA A 404 -28.43 2.53 14.12
CA ALA A 404 -27.92 1.25 14.60
C ALA A 404 -29.01 0.15 14.60
N LYS A 405 -30.24 0.51 15.00
CA LYS A 405 -31.40 -0.39 14.93
C LYS A 405 -31.69 -0.82 13.49
N LYS A 406 -31.68 0.11 12.52
CA LYS A 406 -31.88 -0.19 11.09
C LYS A 406 -30.77 -1.09 10.52
N MET A 407 -29.55 -0.98 11.03
CA MET A 407 -28.42 -1.86 10.66
C MET A 407 -28.53 -3.26 11.29
N GLY A 408 -29.47 -3.46 12.21
CA GLY A 408 -29.75 -4.75 12.84
C GLY A 408 -28.99 -4.97 14.14
N ALA A 409 -28.75 -3.91 14.92
CA ALA A 409 -28.44 -4.07 16.33
C ALA A 409 -29.54 -4.90 17.00
N PHE A 410 -29.14 -5.87 17.83
CA PHE A 410 -30.08 -6.71 18.60
C PHE A 410 -30.88 -5.85 19.56
N LYS A 411 -30.20 -4.89 20.21
CA LYS A 411 -30.82 -3.92 21.10
C LYS A 411 -30.03 -2.62 21.08
N VAL A 412 -30.75 -1.51 21.09
CA VAL A 412 -30.19 -0.16 21.19
C VAL A 412 -30.56 0.38 22.57
N ILE A 413 -29.60 1.00 23.26
CA ILE A 413 -29.79 1.46 24.65
C ILE A 413 -29.36 2.91 24.74
N GLN A 414 -30.28 3.79 25.15
CA GLN A 414 -29.99 5.20 25.35
C GLN A 414 -29.34 5.41 26.71
N ILE A 415 -28.22 6.13 26.73
CA ILE A 415 -27.57 6.58 27.96
C ILE A 415 -28.09 7.99 28.27
N ASN A 416 -28.55 8.23 29.50
CA ASN A 416 -29.06 9.55 29.87
C ASN A 416 -27.92 10.43 30.37
N LYS A 417 -27.93 11.70 29.96
CA LYS A 417 -26.99 12.69 30.49
C LYS A 417 -27.29 12.93 31.98
N GLY A 418 -26.24 12.93 32.80
CA GLY A 418 -26.32 13.23 34.23
C GLY A 418 -26.59 12.04 35.14
N GLU A 419 -26.73 10.82 34.60
CA GLU A 419 -26.69 9.60 35.40
C GLU A 419 -25.30 9.40 36.03
N SER A 420 -25.25 8.90 37.27
CA SER A 420 -23.99 8.45 37.87
C SER A 420 -23.49 7.19 37.16
N ASP A 421 -22.18 6.92 37.25
CA ASP A 421 -21.57 5.73 36.67
C ASP A 421 -22.29 4.46 37.17
N GLU A 422 -22.60 4.38 38.46
CA GLU A 422 -23.26 3.23 39.09
C GLU A 422 -24.68 3.02 38.57
N GLN A 423 -25.45 4.11 38.43
CA GLN A 423 -26.82 4.03 37.91
C GLN A 423 -26.82 3.58 36.45
N ALA A 424 -25.91 4.12 35.63
CA ALA A 424 -25.78 3.74 34.23
C ALA A 424 -25.39 2.26 34.08
N ILE A 425 -24.46 1.78 34.92
CA ILE A 425 -24.06 0.36 34.93
C ILE A 425 -25.22 -0.54 35.33
N GLU A 426 -25.97 -0.20 36.39
CA GLU A 426 -27.08 -1.02 36.85
C GLU A 426 -28.23 -1.07 35.83
N ASN A 427 -28.57 0.07 35.23
CA ASN A 427 -29.51 0.14 34.13
C ASN A 427 -29.06 -0.74 32.96
N MET A 428 -27.78 -0.67 32.59
CA MET A 428 -27.22 -1.51 31.53
C MET A 428 -27.27 -3.00 31.87
N ARG A 429 -26.99 -3.40 33.12
CA ARG A 429 -27.13 -4.81 33.55
C ARG A 429 -28.57 -5.30 33.37
N PHE A 430 -29.55 -4.49 33.74
CA PHE A 430 -30.96 -4.79 33.52
C PHE A 430 -31.28 -4.91 32.02
N GLU A 431 -30.83 -3.97 31.20
CA GLU A 431 -31.06 -3.99 29.74
C GLU A 431 -30.40 -5.20 29.05
N LEU A 432 -29.31 -5.73 29.62
CA LEU A 432 -28.61 -6.94 29.19
C LEU A 432 -29.19 -8.23 29.80
N ASN A 433 -30.27 -8.15 30.57
CA ASN A 433 -30.85 -9.28 31.34
C ASN A 433 -29.83 -9.98 32.26
N ASN A 434 -28.84 -9.23 32.77
CA ASN A 434 -27.69 -9.75 33.53
C ASN A 434 -26.81 -10.76 32.76
N GLU A 435 -26.99 -10.92 31.46
CA GLU A 435 -26.13 -11.72 30.58
C GLU A 435 -25.06 -10.83 29.96
N LEU A 436 -23.91 -10.71 30.62
CA LEU A 436 -22.85 -9.83 30.16
C LEU A 436 -22.23 -10.30 28.82
N PRO A 437 -21.93 -9.37 27.89
CA PRO A 437 -21.27 -9.65 26.61
C PRO A 437 -19.89 -10.30 26.74
N ASP A 438 -19.54 -11.10 25.72
CA ASP A 438 -18.21 -11.69 25.56
C ASP A 438 -17.15 -10.63 25.27
N VAL A 439 -17.53 -9.65 24.44
CA VAL A 439 -16.66 -8.57 23.97
C VAL A 439 -17.40 -7.25 24.13
N THR A 440 -16.79 -6.30 24.83
CA THR A 440 -17.23 -4.91 24.83
C THR A 440 -16.26 -4.07 24.00
N ILE A 441 -16.77 -3.17 23.16
CA ILE A 441 -15.97 -2.32 22.28
C ILE A 441 -16.33 -0.86 22.57
N ASP A 442 -15.42 -0.14 23.22
CA ASP A 442 -15.55 1.30 23.48
C ASP A 442 -15.16 2.11 22.24
N CYS A 443 -16.16 2.67 21.58
CA CYS A 443 -16.00 3.55 20.43
C CYS A 443 -16.16 5.04 20.79
N SER A 444 -16.34 5.36 22.09
CA SER A 444 -16.54 6.72 22.58
C SER A 444 -15.26 7.32 23.16
N GLY A 445 -14.44 6.51 23.83
CA GLY A 445 -13.15 6.94 24.38
C GLY A 445 -13.26 7.78 25.66
N PHE A 446 -14.42 7.83 26.30
CA PHE A 446 -14.60 8.54 27.56
C PHE A 446 -14.29 7.62 28.75
N GLN A 447 -13.79 8.19 29.84
CA GLN A 447 -13.53 7.44 31.07
C GLN A 447 -14.78 6.66 31.54
N GLN A 448 -15.96 7.29 31.46
CA GLN A 448 -17.22 6.66 31.83
C GLN A 448 -17.50 5.39 30.99
N THR A 449 -17.33 5.45 29.67
CA THR A 449 -17.55 4.28 28.80
C THR A 449 -16.50 3.20 29.04
N MET A 450 -15.24 3.57 29.32
CA MET A 450 -14.21 2.60 29.70
C MET A 450 -14.52 1.89 31.03
N LYS A 451 -14.99 2.62 32.05
CA LYS A 451 -15.44 2.04 33.33
C LYS A 451 -16.62 1.09 33.13
N MET A 452 -17.65 1.54 32.40
CA MET A 452 -18.79 0.71 32.03
C MET A 452 -18.34 -0.54 31.27
N GLY A 453 -17.39 -0.40 30.34
CA GLY A 453 -16.82 -1.52 29.59
C GLY A 453 -16.17 -2.57 30.49
N ILE A 454 -15.46 -2.15 31.53
CA ILE A 454 -14.91 -3.09 32.53
C ILE A 454 -16.05 -3.81 33.24
N GLU A 455 -17.02 -3.08 33.80
CA GLU A 455 -18.10 -3.65 34.60
C GLU A 455 -19.09 -4.54 33.84
N LEU A 456 -19.31 -4.21 32.56
CA LEU A 456 -20.30 -4.86 31.71
C LEU A 456 -19.71 -5.95 30.81
N THR A 457 -18.40 -6.17 30.80
CA THR A 457 -17.82 -7.33 30.11
C THR A 457 -17.89 -8.56 31.00
N LYS A 458 -18.23 -9.73 30.45
CA LYS A 458 -18.26 -10.98 31.22
C LYS A 458 -16.89 -11.34 31.80
N SER A 459 -16.85 -12.19 32.84
CA SER A 459 -15.59 -12.76 33.33
C SER A 459 -14.90 -13.59 32.24
N GLY A 460 -13.58 -13.44 32.08
CA GLY A 460 -12.82 -14.02 30.98
C GLY A 460 -13.09 -13.38 29.61
N GLY A 461 -13.86 -12.29 29.56
CA GLY A 461 -14.17 -11.54 28.33
C GLY A 461 -13.12 -10.50 27.97
N VAL A 462 -13.39 -9.73 26.92
CA VAL A 462 -12.46 -8.72 26.40
C VAL A 462 -13.12 -7.35 26.27
N LEU A 463 -12.51 -6.33 26.86
CA LEU A 463 -12.78 -4.92 26.57
C LEU A 463 -11.80 -4.40 25.52
N MET A 464 -12.32 -3.99 24.37
CA MET A 464 -11.60 -3.27 23.34
C MET A 464 -11.75 -1.76 23.53
N ILE A 465 -10.64 -1.02 23.56
CA ILE A 465 -10.64 0.45 23.58
C ILE A 465 -10.27 0.95 22.19
N VAL A 466 -11.23 1.55 21.49
CA VAL A 466 -11.09 2.08 20.12
C VAL A 466 -11.14 3.60 20.12
N GLY A 467 -12.10 4.18 20.86
CA GLY A 467 -12.27 5.61 20.97
C GLY A 467 -11.08 6.29 21.64
N MET A 468 -10.69 7.45 21.12
CA MET A 468 -9.67 8.30 21.71
C MET A 468 -10.33 9.52 22.35
N GLY A 469 -10.41 9.54 23.68
CA GLY A 469 -10.93 10.68 24.43
C GLY A 469 -9.96 11.85 24.52
N ALA A 470 -10.46 13.01 24.93
CA ALA A 470 -9.67 14.23 25.10
C ALA A 470 -8.69 14.18 26.29
N SER A 471 -8.96 13.36 27.30
CA SER A 471 -8.09 13.25 28.48
C SER A 471 -6.91 12.31 28.22
N LYS A 472 -5.71 12.75 28.58
CA LYS A 472 -4.49 11.91 28.55
C LYS A 472 -4.45 10.86 29.66
N ASN A 473 -5.20 11.07 30.75
CA ASN A 473 -5.26 10.18 31.91
C ASN A 473 -6.72 9.79 32.19
N VAL A 474 -6.93 8.52 32.58
CA VAL A 474 -8.24 8.00 32.98
C VAL A 474 -8.10 7.18 34.27
N GLU A 475 -9.10 7.29 35.13
CA GLU A 475 -9.24 6.49 36.35
C GLU A 475 -10.17 5.30 36.08
N LEU A 476 -9.63 4.08 36.19
CA LEU A 476 -10.32 2.84 35.85
C LEU A 476 -10.31 1.85 37.02
N PRO A 477 -11.41 1.10 37.25
CA PRO A 477 -11.50 0.08 38.29
C PRO A 477 -10.77 -1.22 37.89
N LEU A 478 -9.44 -1.15 37.75
CA LEU A 478 -8.64 -2.29 37.29
C LEU A 478 -8.71 -3.50 38.22
N PHE A 479 -9.01 -3.32 39.51
CA PHE A 479 -9.25 -4.43 40.43
C PHE A 479 -10.43 -5.31 39.99
N ASN A 480 -11.48 -4.70 39.42
CA ASN A 480 -12.65 -5.45 38.95
C ASN A 480 -12.37 -6.21 37.66
N ALA A 481 -11.49 -5.69 36.80
CA ALA A 481 -10.98 -6.43 35.64
C ALA A 481 -10.09 -7.59 36.09
N LEU A 482 -9.17 -7.34 37.03
CA LEU A 482 -8.26 -8.34 37.60
C LEU A 482 -9.03 -9.50 38.24
N ALA A 483 -10.02 -9.20 39.09
CA ALA A 483 -10.77 -10.21 39.83
C ALA A 483 -11.60 -11.15 38.93
N ARG A 484 -11.84 -10.75 37.67
CA ARG A 484 -12.69 -11.47 36.71
C ARG A 484 -11.95 -11.87 35.44
N GLU A 485 -10.63 -11.68 35.39
CA GLU A 485 -9.79 -11.94 34.22
C GLU A 485 -10.33 -11.28 32.94
N VAL A 486 -10.74 -10.01 33.04
CA VAL A 486 -11.17 -9.23 31.86
C VAL A 486 -9.94 -8.64 31.18
N ASP A 487 -9.69 -9.08 29.95
CA ASP A 487 -8.63 -8.52 29.11
C ASP A 487 -9.00 -7.10 28.65
N ILE A 488 -8.08 -6.15 28.78
CA ILE A 488 -8.25 -4.79 28.25
C ILE A 488 -7.24 -4.59 27.11
N LYS A 489 -7.74 -4.35 25.89
CA LYS A 489 -6.91 -4.27 24.67
C LYS A 489 -7.20 -2.97 23.90
N GLY A 490 -6.19 -2.15 23.69
CA GLY A 490 -6.30 -0.98 22.81
C GLY A 490 -6.29 -1.36 21.33
N VAL A 491 -6.99 -0.60 20.49
CA VAL A 491 -7.02 -0.70 19.02
C VAL A 491 -6.34 0.55 18.45
N PHE A 492 -5.36 0.36 17.57
CA PHE A 492 -4.69 1.47 16.91
C PHE A 492 -4.75 1.26 15.40
N ARG A 493 -5.66 1.99 14.75
CA ARG A 493 -5.92 1.89 13.31
C ARG A 493 -6.28 0.44 12.94
N TYR A 494 -5.49 -0.20 12.06
CA TYR A 494 -5.70 -1.53 11.50
C TYR A 494 -4.40 -2.06 10.87
N ALA A 495 -4.29 -3.38 10.70
CA ALA A 495 -3.19 -4.02 9.96
C ALA A 495 -3.67 -5.29 9.24
N ASN A 496 -3.52 -5.33 7.92
CA ASN A 496 -4.00 -6.39 7.03
C ASN A 496 -5.53 -6.53 7.05
N ASP A 497 -6.26 -5.44 7.26
CA ASP A 497 -7.73 -5.45 7.40
C ASP A 497 -8.46 -4.82 6.20
N TYR A 498 -7.79 -4.04 5.35
CA TYR A 498 -8.39 -3.39 4.17
C TYR A 498 -8.98 -4.40 3.18
N GLN A 499 -8.27 -5.50 2.92
CA GLN A 499 -8.76 -6.54 2.02
C GLN A 499 -10.03 -7.23 2.57
N ASP A 500 -10.14 -7.37 3.89
CA ASP A 500 -11.32 -7.95 4.53
C ASP A 500 -12.49 -6.96 4.49
N ALA A 501 -12.25 -5.68 4.79
CA ALA A 501 -13.23 -4.62 4.65
C ALA A 501 -13.76 -4.54 3.21
N LEU A 502 -12.87 -4.59 2.22
CA LEU A 502 -13.22 -4.65 0.79
C LEU A 502 -14.11 -5.86 0.49
N SER A 503 -13.73 -7.03 0.98
CA SER A 503 -14.47 -8.28 0.75
C SER A 503 -15.86 -8.26 1.40
N LEU A 504 -16.00 -7.64 2.56
CA LEU A 504 -17.27 -7.48 3.27
C LEU A 504 -18.26 -6.60 2.48
N ILE A 505 -17.80 -5.46 1.94
CA ILE A 505 -18.67 -4.61 1.12
C ILE A 505 -18.92 -5.24 -0.25
N SER A 506 -17.86 -5.73 -0.92
CA SER A 506 -17.96 -6.32 -2.25
C SER A 506 -18.94 -7.49 -2.32
N SER A 507 -18.98 -8.33 -1.27
CA SER A 507 -19.91 -9.47 -1.17
C SER A 507 -21.33 -9.09 -0.75
N GLY A 508 -21.60 -7.82 -0.44
CA GLY A 508 -22.89 -7.34 0.04
C GLY A 508 -23.22 -7.72 1.49
N LYS A 509 -22.27 -8.32 2.23
CA LYS A 509 -22.46 -8.63 3.67
C LYS A 509 -22.55 -7.37 4.52
N VAL A 510 -21.88 -6.30 4.10
CA VAL A 510 -21.89 -4.99 4.73
C VAL A 510 -22.30 -3.94 3.70
N ASN A 511 -23.25 -3.09 4.05
CA ASN A 511 -23.64 -1.92 3.26
C ASN A 511 -23.49 -0.67 4.14
N LEU A 512 -22.56 0.22 3.79
CA LEU A 512 -22.26 1.44 4.53
C LEU A 512 -22.79 2.71 3.88
N SER A 513 -23.34 2.66 2.67
CA SER A 513 -23.87 3.84 1.98
C SER A 513 -24.88 4.63 2.85
N PRO A 514 -25.77 4.01 3.65
CA PRO A 514 -26.66 4.74 4.54
C PRO A 514 -25.98 5.55 5.66
N LEU A 515 -24.70 5.33 5.93
CA LEU A 515 -23.94 6.11 6.91
C LEU A 515 -23.46 7.45 6.35
N ILE A 516 -23.38 7.58 5.03
CA ILE A 516 -23.01 8.82 4.37
C ILE A 516 -24.25 9.70 4.32
N THR A 517 -24.30 10.70 5.20
CA THR A 517 -25.50 11.52 5.37
C THR A 517 -25.38 12.90 4.75
N HIS A 518 -24.15 13.37 4.52
CA HIS A 518 -23.88 14.69 3.94
C HIS A 518 -22.79 14.58 2.88
N HIS A 519 -22.99 15.30 1.79
CA HIS A 519 -22.09 15.38 0.65
C HIS A 519 -21.77 16.86 0.40
N TYR A 520 -20.49 17.15 0.17
CA TYR A 520 -19.97 18.48 -0.11
C TYR A 520 -18.94 18.39 -1.24
N THR A 521 -18.71 19.47 -1.97
CA THR A 521 -17.56 19.54 -2.89
C THR A 521 -16.28 19.95 -2.15
N ILE A 522 -15.11 19.82 -2.79
CA ILE A 522 -13.85 20.28 -2.18
C ILE A 522 -13.87 21.79 -1.88
N GLU A 523 -14.56 22.60 -2.68
CA GLU A 523 -14.74 24.04 -2.44
C GLU A 523 -15.54 24.34 -1.16
N GLU A 524 -16.41 23.42 -0.75
CA GLU A 524 -17.25 23.51 0.46
C GLU A 524 -16.58 22.84 1.68
N SER A 525 -15.26 22.63 1.65
CA SER A 525 -14.54 21.96 2.73
C SER A 525 -14.79 22.61 4.10
N LEU A 526 -14.79 23.94 4.21
CA LEU A 526 -15.00 24.61 5.50
C LEU A 526 -16.39 24.30 6.08
N GLU A 527 -17.42 24.34 5.25
CA GLU A 527 -18.80 23.99 5.58
C GLU A 527 -18.91 22.51 5.98
N ALA A 528 -18.24 21.62 5.24
CA ALA A 528 -18.22 20.18 5.56
C ALA A 528 -17.61 19.91 6.95
N PHE A 529 -16.50 20.58 7.27
CA PHE A 529 -15.86 20.50 8.59
C PHE A 529 -16.73 21.11 9.69
N LYS A 530 -17.39 22.24 9.42
CA LYS A 530 -18.34 22.86 10.36
C LYS A 530 -19.52 21.94 10.66
N THR A 531 -20.05 21.24 9.66
CA THR A 531 -21.11 20.23 9.84
C THR A 531 -20.62 19.09 10.72
N ALA A 532 -19.43 18.54 10.42
CA ALA A 532 -18.83 17.47 11.22
C ALA A 532 -18.54 17.89 12.68
N GLU A 533 -18.08 19.13 12.90
CA GLU A 533 -17.82 19.70 14.23
C GLU A 533 -19.11 19.91 15.03
N THR A 534 -20.09 20.60 14.45
CA THR A 534 -21.27 21.09 15.19
C THR A 534 -22.34 20.03 15.37
N GLY A 535 -22.37 19.00 14.51
CA GLY A 535 -23.42 17.99 14.51
C GLY A 535 -24.79 18.50 14.04
N VAL A 536 -24.88 19.75 13.54
CA VAL A 536 -26.11 20.30 12.97
C VAL A 536 -26.49 19.49 11.73
N GLY A 537 -27.77 19.11 11.61
CA GLY A 537 -28.22 18.21 10.55
C GLY A 537 -28.04 16.73 10.86
N ASN A 538 -27.57 16.38 12.07
CA ASN A 538 -27.36 15.00 12.53
C ASN A 538 -26.42 14.18 11.60
N PRO A 539 -25.20 14.68 11.32
CA PRO A 539 -24.26 13.96 10.48
C PRO A 539 -23.81 12.66 11.16
N ILE A 540 -23.67 11.61 10.34
CA ILE A 540 -22.98 10.39 10.74
C ILE A 540 -21.64 10.42 10.04
N LYS A 541 -21.62 10.23 8.71
CA LYS A 541 -20.45 10.42 7.88
C LYS A 541 -20.67 11.60 6.93
N VAL A 542 -19.70 12.51 6.91
CA VAL A 542 -19.60 13.59 5.93
C VAL A 542 -18.59 13.19 4.87
N MET A 543 -18.99 13.28 3.60
CA MET A 543 -18.16 12.91 2.44
C MET A 543 -17.89 14.15 1.59
N ILE A 544 -16.62 14.38 1.25
CA ILE A 544 -16.22 15.41 0.31
C ILE A 544 -15.96 14.77 -1.06
N HIS A 545 -16.57 15.35 -2.09
CA HIS A 545 -16.46 14.99 -3.51
C HIS A 545 -15.43 15.94 -4.14
N VAL A 546 -14.39 15.35 -4.74
CA VAL A 546 -13.16 16.05 -5.18
C VAL A 546 -13.00 16.01 -6.73
N ASP A 547 -14.02 15.53 -7.43
CA ASP A 547 -14.04 15.20 -8.86
C ASP A 547 -13.96 16.38 -9.84
#